data_AF-A0A8H3V3E8-F1
#
_entry.id   AF-A0A8H3V3E8-F1
#
_cell.length_a   1.000
_cell.length_b   1.000
_cell.length_c   1.000
_cell.angle_alpha   90.00
_cell.angle_beta   90.00
_cell.angle_gamma   90.00
#
_symmetry.space_group_name_H-M   'P 1'
#
loop_
_entity.id
_entity.type
_entity.pdbx_description
1 polymer ?
#
loop_
_entity_poly.entity_id
_entity_poly.type
_entity_poly.pdbx_seq_one_letter_code
_entity_poly.pdbx_strand_id
1 'polypeptide(L)'
;MRSSETAGTSETVRSSETMRSSETVRSSETVRSSETVQSSETVQSSEHVCGLCAWDFNGGESPLPPIATRLVGSPNRRISLAVGRIAEFRWNAPCRRSISKFSSSLGPKLGKKYKALVVGAGPAGIAVVGNLLAHKQAPILWVDHKFSGGRLNEYYREVPSNTKVKRFVMYAEGVEPFRTIAERAEKPNALTHLKELDQEDTCHIAEAADLCIMLTKGLDESKGVDKQFGSVSSADWSDWTIDIDPLDEDVSVPVSISSDLLVLCTGSNPISTPLPITGLKKLELDPALKPSHLKQVLSPDEELTVAVIGASHSAILVLRNLYNLASSTHPQLRIRWFTRHPLRYAEERDGWILRDNTGLKGDVAVWAKENLEEDVLPSSTVSKYLSKLATTREREQDDYKRYLPGCTHVVQAIGYKRNEIPALTRNGKPVLPVYDNRTGGFADEKGKKVNGLFGAGIAWPERVVDPEGNAEHAVGLWKFMSYLQRVVPCWVKAKRI
;
A
#
# COMPACT_ATOMS: atom_id res chain seq x y z
N MET A 1 -39.44 47.13 40.25
CA MET A 1 -38.87 45.90 40.84
C MET A 1 -39.44 44.68 40.10
N ARG A 2 -38.91 43.48 40.38
CA ARG A 2 -39.36 42.12 39.95
C ARG A 2 -40.89 41.98 39.73
N SER A 3 -41.41 41.10 38.86
CA SER A 3 -40.88 40.17 37.82
C SER A 3 -42.11 39.69 36.95
N SER A 4 -42.18 38.64 36.12
CA SER A 4 -41.44 37.37 35.90
C SER A 4 -41.54 36.89 34.43
N GLU A 5 -41.19 35.62 34.16
CA GLU A 5 -41.25 34.94 32.86
C GLU A 5 -42.68 34.57 32.39
N THR A 6 -42.86 34.35 31.07
CA THR A 6 -43.55 33.14 30.52
C THR A 6 -43.22 32.96 29.04
N ALA A 7 -43.59 31.83 28.43
CA ALA A 7 -43.02 31.37 27.15
C ALA A 7 -44.06 31.03 26.06
N GLY A 8 -43.64 31.25 24.80
CA GLY A 8 -43.87 30.34 23.66
C GLY A 8 -45.26 30.27 23.00
N THR A 9 -45.31 30.60 21.71
CA THR A 9 -46.17 30.01 20.64
C THR A 9 -45.67 30.61 19.31
N SER A 10 -45.08 29.80 18.42
CA SER A 10 -45.72 29.13 17.28
C SER A 10 -46.43 30.04 16.28
N GLU A 11 -45.84 30.22 15.10
CA GLU A 11 -46.59 30.54 13.87
C GLU A 11 -46.28 29.51 12.79
N THR A 12 -47.23 29.31 11.88
CA THR A 12 -47.15 28.36 10.76
C THR A 12 -47.56 29.07 9.48
N VAL A 13 -46.62 29.26 8.56
CA VAL A 13 -46.91 29.87 7.26
C VAL A 13 -46.81 28.81 6.17
N ARG A 14 -47.96 28.48 5.58
CA ARG A 14 -48.04 27.84 4.27
C ARG A 14 -47.86 28.91 3.20
N SER A 15 -47.04 28.62 2.19
CA SER A 15 -47.27 29.10 0.83
C SER A 15 -47.00 27.94 -0.12
N SER A 16 -47.99 27.64 -0.95
CA SER A 16 -47.96 26.57 -1.94
C SER A 16 -48.05 27.19 -3.32
N GLU A 17 -47.18 26.77 -4.24
CA GLU A 17 -47.44 27.01 -5.66
C GLU A 17 -46.99 25.81 -6.49
N THR A 18 -47.63 25.61 -7.63
CA THR A 18 -47.46 24.43 -8.47
C THR A 18 -47.53 24.86 -9.92
N MET A 19 -46.44 24.68 -10.65
CA MET A 19 -46.38 24.88 -12.10
C MET A 19 -45.93 23.59 -12.77
N ARG A 20 -46.62 23.19 -13.84
CA ARG A 20 -46.44 21.88 -14.48
C ARG A 20 -46.80 21.92 -15.97
N SER A 21 -45.81 22.18 -16.80
CA SER A 21 -45.75 21.85 -18.22
C SER A 21 -44.27 21.70 -18.60
N SER A 22 -43.76 20.61 -19.17
CA SER A 22 -44.22 19.73 -20.24
C SER A 22 -44.05 20.32 -21.64
N GLU A 23 -42.92 20.04 -22.27
CA GLU A 23 -42.85 19.91 -23.73
C GLU A 23 -41.78 18.89 -24.13
N THR A 24 -41.85 18.37 -25.35
CA THR A 24 -41.00 17.27 -25.83
C THR A 24 -40.51 17.59 -27.23
N VAL A 25 -39.19 17.76 -27.38
CA VAL A 25 -38.56 17.96 -28.69
C VAL A 25 -37.76 16.72 -29.05
N ARG A 26 -38.16 16.07 -30.14
CA ARG A 26 -37.32 15.12 -30.89
C ARG A 26 -36.50 15.90 -31.90
N SER A 27 -35.19 15.74 -31.88
CA SER A 27 -34.33 15.94 -33.05
C SER A 27 -33.51 14.67 -33.27
N SER A 28 -33.54 14.16 -34.48
CA SER A 28 -32.86 12.94 -34.88
C SER A 28 -31.74 13.26 -35.84
N GLU A 29 -30.55 12.75 -35.60
CA GLU A 29 -29.64 12.44 -36.70
C GLU A 29 -28.74 11.25 -36.33
N THR A 30 -28.34 10.46 -37.34
CA THR A 30 -27.58 9.23 -37.16
C THR A 30 -26.36 9.27 -38.04
N VAL A 31 -25.23 9.69 -37.48
CA VAL A 31 -23.92 9.62 -38.14
C VAL A 31 -23.20 8.38 -37.66
N ARG A 32 -22.99 7.42 -38.58
CA ARG A 32 -22.08 6.29 -38.38
C ARG A 32 -20.64 6.75 -38.55
N SER A 33 -19.87 6.79 -37.48
CA SER A 33 -18.39 6.74 -37.53
C SER A 33 -17.94 5.40 -36.94
N SER A 34 -17.65 4.44 -37.82
CA SER A 34 -17.23 3.09 -37.44
C SER A 34 -15.71 2.98 -37.39
N GLU A 35 -15.13 2.95 -36.19
CA GLU A 35 -13.75 2.48 -36.01
C GLU A 35 -13.56 1.87 -34.61
N THR A 36 -13.58 0.53 -34.54
CA THR A 36 -13.51 -0.22 -33.27
C THR A 36 -12.07 -0.58 -32.94
N VAL A 37 -11.31 0.38 -32.41
CA VAL A 37 -9.94 0.13 -31.93
C VAL A 37 -9.99 -0.66 -30.62
N GLN A 38 -9.71 -1.96 -30.68
CA GLN A 38 -9.63 -2.82 -29.50
C GLN A 38 -8.33 -2.55 -28.71
N SER A 39 -8.38 -1.66 -27.72
CA SER A 39 -7.27 -1.44 -26.77
C SER A 39 -7.22 -2.55 -25.71
N SER A 40 -6.80 -3.75 -26.09
CA SER A 40 -6.77 -4.94 -25.24
C SER A 40 -5.58 -4.99 -24.27
N GLU A 41 -5.47 -4.05 -23.34
CA GLU A 41 -4.52 -4.15 -22.20
C GLU A 41 -5.19 -4.80 -20.99
N THR A 42 -5.26 -6.14 -21.01
CA THR A 42 -5.56 -6.89 -19.77
C THR A 42 -4.40 -6.71 -18.80
N VAL A 43 -4.68 -6.20 -17.59
CA VAL A 43 -3.70 -6.18 -16.50
C VAL A 43 -3.44 -7.63 -16.06
N GLN A 44 -2.49 -8.29 -16.72
CA GLN A 44 -1.98 -9.57 -16.28
C GLN A 44 -1.21 -9.36 -14.98
N SER A 45 -1.79 -9.83 -13.87
CA SER A 45 -1.00 -10.29 -12.74
C SER A 45 0.05 -11.27 -13.23
N SER A 46 1.32 -10.99 -12.97
CA SER A 46 2.43 -11.89 -13.32
C SER A 46 2.40 -13.13 -12.45
N GLU A 47 1.57 -14.10 -12.82
CA GLU A 47 1.56 -15.44 -12.24
C GLU A 47 2.88 -16.13 -12.59
N HIS A 48 3.85 -16.04 -11.68
CA HIS A 48 5.06 -16.87 -11.75
C HIS A 48 4.68 -18.32 -11.47
N VAL A 49 4.29 -19.04 -12.52
CA VAL A 49 4.26 -20.51 -12.53
C VAL A 49 5.66 -20.99 -12.14
N CYS A 50 5.74 -21.84 -11.12
CA CYS A 50 6.99 -22.40 -10.65
C CYS A 50 7.54 -23.41 -11.67
N GLY A 51 8.43 -22.92 -12.55
CA GLY A 51 9.07 -23.72 -13.60
C GLY A 51 10.10 -24.70 -13.05
N LEU A 52 9.65 -25.79 -12.43
CA LEU A 52 10.47 -26.98 -12.18
C LEU A 52 10.90 -27.58 -13.52
N CYS A 53 12.10 -27.23 -13.98
CA CYS A 53 12.77 -27.88 -15.10
C CYS A 53 13.85 -28.83 -14.58
N ALA A 54 13.44 -30.06 -14.28
CA ALA A 54 14.38 -31.18 -14.34
C ALA A 54 14.80 -31.38 -15.80
N TRP A 55 16.10 -31.53 -16.03
CA TRP A 55 16.65 -32.01 -17.30
C TRP A 55 17.63 -33.12 -16.98
N ASP A 56 17.36 -34.31 -17.54
CA ASP A 56 18.10 -35.53 -17.25
C ASP A 56 19.51 -35.53 -17.85
N PHE A 57 20.35 -36.41 -17.28
CA PHE A 57 21.67 -36.72 -17.81
C PHE A 57 21.57 -37.31 -19.23
N ASN A 58 22.45 -36.85 -20.13
CA ASN A 58 23.18 -37.78 -20.97
C ASN A 58 24.60 -37.26 -21.28
N GLY A 59 25.54 -38.18 -21.51
CA GLY A 59 26.98 -37.89 -21.43
C GLY A 59 27.62 -37.29 -22.69
N GLY A 60 28.76 -36.61 -22.49
CA GLY A 60 29.65 -36.10 -23.54
C GLY A 60 31.02 -35.75 -22.95
N GLU A 61 32.06 -36.45 -23.39
CA GLU A 61 33.37 -36.56 -22.73
C GLU A 61 34.21 -35.25 -22.73
N SER A 62 34.88 -34.97 -21.59
CA SER A 62 36.32 -34.69 -21.36
C SER A 62 37.24 -34.01 -22.42
N PRO A 63 38.45 -33.48 -22.05
CA PRO A 63 39.09 -33.37 -20.72
C PRO A 63 39.64 -31.96 -20.34
N LEU A 64 40.08 -31.83 -19.09
CA LEU A 64 40.97 -30.74 -18.61
C LEU A 64 42.45 -31.18 -18.63
N PRO A 65 43.42 -30.27 -18.85
CA PRO A 65 44.84 -30.48 -18.54
C PRO A 65 45.19 -30.11 -17.06
N PRO A 66 46.31 -30.59 -16.48
CA PRO A 66 46.38 -30.77 -15.01
C PRO A 66 47.64 -30.24 -14.28
N ILE A 67 47.56 -30.23 -12.93
CA ILE A 67 48.66 -30.33 -11.93
C ILE A 67 49.70 -29.18 -11.82
N ALA A 68 49.81 -28.59 -10.62
CA ALA A 68 51.08 -28.48 -9.87
C ALA A 68 50.85 -28.03 -8.40
N THR A 69 51.51 -28.68 -7.45
CA THR A 69 51.45 -28.38 -6.00
C THR A 69 52.84 -28.02 -5.47
N ARG A 70 52.97 -27.00 -4.59
CA ARG A 70 54.01 -26.97 -3.53
C ARG A 70 53.75 -25.91 -2.45
N LEU A 71 54.34 -26.16 -1.27
CA LEU A 71 54.30 -25.34 -0.05
C LEU A 71 55.59 -24.53 0.14
N VAL A 72 55.56 -23.60 1.09
CA VAL A 72 56.64 -23.16 2.05
C VAL A 72 56.82 -21.64 2.10
N GLY A 73 56.91 -21.09 3.34
CA GLY A 73 57.74 -19.90 3.62
C GLY A 73 57.02 -18.59 3.98
N SER A 74 57.23 -18.14 5.21
CA SER A 74 57.04 -16.75 5.69
C SER A 74 58.44 -16.10 5.88
N PRO A 75 58.64 -14.80 6.23
CA PRO A 75 57.68 -13.74 6.54
C PRO A 75 58.00 -12.32 5.96
N ASN A 76 57.16 -11.35 6.34
CA ASN A 76 57.46 -9.90 6.45
C ASN A 76 57.92 -9.08 5.23
N ARG A 77 57.01 -8.21 4.73
CA ARG A 77 57.28 -6.76 4.60
C ARG A 77 55.98 -5.95 4.68
N ARG A 78 56.02 -4.81 5.39
CA ARG A 78 54.92 -3.85 5.46
C ARG A 78 54.96 -2.94 4.22
N ILE A 79 53.84 -2.78 3.53
CA ILE A 79 53.57 -1.62 2.66
C ILE A 79 52.21 -1.06 3.09
N SER A 80 52.18 0.23 3.40
CA SER A 80 50.95 0.93 3.81
C SER A 80 50.30 1.57 2.60
N LEU A 81 49.15 1.03 2.17
CA LEU A 81 48.26 1.69 1.21
C LEU A 81 47.00 2.13 1.95
N ALA A 82 46.77 3.44 1.99
CA ALA A 82 45.66 4.05 2.69
C ALA A 82 44.35 3.89 1.90
N VAL A 83 43.69 2.74 2.04
CA VAL A 83 42.32 2.55 1.56
C VAL A 83 41.37 3.34 2.47
N GLY A 84 40.75 4.39 1.92
CA GLY A 84 39.73 5.16 2.63
C GLY A 84 38.54 4.28 3.04
N ARG A 85 38.04 4.46 4.26
CA ARG A 85 36.90 3.69 4.77
C ARG A 85 35.63 4.04 3.98
N ILE A 86 35.21 3.14 3.09
CA ILE A 86 33.86 3.17 2.54
C ILE A 86 32.90 2.87 3.69
N ALA A 87 32.04 3.84 4.02
CA ALA A 87 30.98 3.64 5.00
C ALA A 87 29.79 2.96 4.32
N GLU A 88 29.69 1.62 4.46
CA GLU A 88 28.45 0.92 4.15
C GLU A 88 27.35 1.40 5.13
N PHE A 89 26.46 2.24 4.62
CA PHE A 89 25.45 2.91 5.44
C PHE A 89 24.27 1.97 5.74
N ARG A 90 24.50 0.98 6.61
CA ARG A 90 23.46 0.10 7.14
C ARG A 90 22.37 0.91 7.85
N TRP A 91 21.12 0.52 7.64
CA TRP A 91 19.93 1.17 8.20
C TRP A 91 19.80 0.95 9.72
N ASN A 92 20.56 1.73 10.50
CA ASN A 92 20.42 1.82 11.95
C ASN A 92 19.52 3.01 12.32
N ALA A 93 18.20 2.81 12.32
CA ALA A 93 17.26 3.79 12.87
C ALA A 93 17.42 3.86 14.41
N PRO A 94 17.80 5.01 15.01
CA PRO A 94 18.10 5.10 16.44
C PRO A 94 16.83 5.22 17.30
N CYS A 95 15.94 4.24 17.21
CA CYS A 95 14.67 4.21 17.97
C CYS A 95 14.80 3.60 19.38
N ARG A 96 15.99 3.65 20.00
CA ARG A 96 16.15 3.35 21.45
C ARG A 96 15.74 4.56 22.31
N ARG A 97 14.45 4.91 22.27
CA ARG A 97 13.79 5.70 23.33
C ARG A 97 12.89 4.78 24.14
N SER A 98 13.21 4.68 25.43
CA SER A 98 12.48 3.97 26.50
C SER A 98 11.13 3.36 26.12
N ILE A 99 11.08 2.04 25.97
CA ILE A 99 9.84 1.29 26.16
C ILE A 99 9.51 1.43 27.65
N SER A 100 8.64 2.39 27.97
CA SER A 100 8.07 2.49 29.31
C SER A 100 7.33 1.18 29.63
N LYS A 101 7.48 0.70 30.86
CA LYS A 101 7.04 -0.65 31.28
C LYS A 101 5.51 -0.82 31.16
N PHE A 102 5.03 -1.22 29.98
CA PHE A 102 3.72 -1.83 29.84
C PHE A 102 3.76 -3.22 30.46
N SER A 103 3.12 -3.37 31.62
CA SER A 103 3.29 -4.54 32.46
C SER A 103 2.57 -5.77 31.92
N SER A 104 3.33 -6.82 31.65
CA SER A 104 2.97 -8.22 31.91
C SER A 104 1.58 -8.69 31.45
N SER A 105 1.41 -8.98 30.15
CA SER A 105 0.38 -9.91 29.63
C SER A 105 0.38 -10.07 28.10
N LEU A 106 1.12 -9.23 27.35
CA LEU A 106 1.27 -9.29 25.89
C LEU A 106 1.99 -10.57 25.42
N GLY A 107 1.24 -11.67 25.32
CA GLY A 107 1.66 -12.95 24.75
C GLY A 107 0.43 -13.83 24.48
N PRO A 108 0.52 -14.82 23.59
CA PRO A 108 -0.64 -15.63 23.23
C PRO A 108 -0.94 -16.58 24.39
N LYS A 109 -2.22 -16.73 24.73
CA LYS A 109 -2.61 -17.60 25.86
C LYS A 109 -2.59 -19.05 25.36
N LEU A 110 -1.45 -19.74 25.54
CA LEU A 110 -1.24 -21.12 25.07
C LEU A 110 -2.45 -22.02 25.44
N GLY A 111 -2.91 -22.83 24.49
CA GLY A 111 -4.11 -23.67 24.63
C GLY A 111 -5.44 -22.96 24.32
N LYS A 112 -5.47 -21.63 24.15
CA LYS A 112 -6.67 -20.90 23.70
C LYS A 112 -6.84 -21.05 22.18
N LYS A 113 -7.85 -21.81 21.73
CA LYS A 113 -8.25 -21.81 20.31
C LYS A 113 -8.93 -20.49 19.96
N TYR A 114 -8.46 -19.82 18.90
CA TYR A 114 -9.01 -18.55 18.44
C TYR A 114 -10.06 -18.75 17.35
N LYS A 115 -11.11 -17.92 17.33
CA LYS A 115 -12.14 -17.98 16.27
C LYS A 115 -11.63 -17.44 14.94
N ALA A 116 -10.65 -16.56 14.98
CA ALA A 116 -9.98 -15.97 13.84
C ALA A 116 -8.57 -15.49 14.20
N LEU A 117 -7.69 -15.48 13.19
CA LEU A 117 -6.35 -14.96 13.23
C LEU A 117 -6.15 -13.96 12.10
N VAL A 118 -5.59 -12.79 12.39
CA VAL A 118 -5.38 -11.70 11.42
C VAL A 118 -3.90 -11.36 11.37
N VAL A 119 -3.30 -11.38 10.16
CA VAL A 119 -1.86 -11.12 9.95
C VAL A 119 -1.67 -9.74 9.32
N GLY A 120 -1.10 -8.80 10.07
CA GLY A 120 -0.82 -7.41 9.68
C GLY A 120 -1.79 -6.41 10.31
N ALA A 121 -1.26 -5.28 10.79
CA ALA A 121 -2.01 -4.17 11.39
C ALA A 121 -2.00 -2.88 10.53
N GLY A 122 -1.88 -3.05 9.22
CA GLY A 122 -2.25 -2.01 8.25
C GLY A 122 -3.77 -1.81 8.17
N PRO A 123 -4.26 -0.82 7.40
CA PRO A 123 -5.68 -0.44 7.39
C PRO A 123 -6.66 -1.58 7.06
N ALA A 124 -6.26 -2.51 6.19
CA ALA A 124 -7.08 -3.69 5.90
C ALA A 124 -7.20 -4.64 7.11
N GLY A 125 -6.12 -4.87 7.86
CA GLY A 125 -6.14 -5.71 9.06
C GLY A 125 -6.98 -5.09 10.18
N ILE A 126 -6.85 -3.77 10.37
CA ILE A 126 -7.70 -3.00 11.29
C ILE A 126 -9.19 -3.23 10.93
N ALA A 127 -9.56 -3.02 9.66
CA ALA A 127 -10.92 -3.23 9.16
C ALA A 127 -11.41 -4.68 9.28
N VAL A 128 -10.55 -5.68 9.05
CA VAL A 128 -10.87 -7.10 9.24
C VAL A 128 -11.23 -7.39 10.68
N VAL A 129 -10.41 -6.95 11.66
CA VAL A 129 -10.70 -7.14 13.08
C VAL A 129 -12.03 -6.46 13.46
N GLY A 130 -12.27 -5.23 13.00
CA GLY A 130 -13.53 -4.52 13.22
C GLY A 130 -14.77 -5.27 12.70
N ASN A 131 -14.72 -5.80 11.48
CA ASN A 131 -15.82 -6.58 10.90
C ASN A 131 -15.99 -7.95 11.59
N LEU A 132 -14.92 -8.63 11.94
CA LEU A 132 -14.96 -9.91 12.68
C LEU A 132 -15.60 -9.73 14.08
N LEU A 133 -15.29 -8.64 14.78
CA LEU A 133 -15.93 -8.29 16.05
C LEU A 133 -17.43 -7.99 15.87
N ALA A 134 -17.81 -7.20 14.86
CA ALA A 134 -19.21 -6.95 14.53
C ALA A 134 -20.01 -8.26 14.24
N HIS A 135 -19.34 -9.26 13.67
CA HIS A 135 -19.88 -10.63 13.48
C HIS A 135 -19.59 -11.61 14.63
N LYS A 136 -19.27 -11.11 15.84
CA LYS A 136 -19.11 -11.86 17.10
C LYS A 136 -18.03 -12.96 17.05
N GLN A 137 -16.97 -12.76 16.27
CA GLN A 137 -15.85 -13.69 16.10
C GLN A 137 -14.70 -13.49 17.11
N ALA A 138 -14.97 -12.93 18.29
CA ALA A 138 -14.04 -13.00 19.42
C ALA A 138 -14.00 -14.41 20.05
N PRO A 139 -12.84 -14.92 20.51
CA PRO A 139 -11.55 -14.24 20.55
C PRO A 139 -10.84 -14.24 19.18
N ILE A 140 -10.19 -13.11 18.89
CA ILE A 140 -9.34 -12.90 17.71
C ILE A 140 -7.89 -12.82 18.19
N LEU A 141 -6.97 -13.49 17.48
CA LEU A 141 -5.54 -13.20 17.59
C LEU A 141 -5.13 -12.27 16.43
N TRP A 142 -4.54 -11.14 16.74
CA TRP A 142 -4.02 -10.20 15.75
C TRP A 142 -2.50 -10.17 15.86
N VAL A 143 -1.79 -10.44 14.76
CA VAL A 143 -0.33 -10.51 14.72
C VAL A 143 0.21 -9.39 13.84
N ASP A 144 1.09 -8.54 14.38
CA ASP A 144 1.80 -7.51 13.60
C ASP A 144 3.09 -7.08 14.28
N HIS A 145 4.10 -6.75 13.46
CA HIS A 145 5.40 -6.28 13.91
C HIS A 145 5.43 -4.93 14.67
N LYS A 146 4.41 -4.06 14.57
CA LYS A 146 4.43 -2.69 15.12
C LYS A 146 3.10 -2.17 15.68
N PHE A 147 1.94 -2.66 15.24
CA PHE A 147 0.60 -2.13 15.57
C PHE A 147 0.44 -0.61 15.39
N SER A 148 1.10 -0.07 14.37
CA SER A 148 1.26 1.39 14.16
C SER A 148 0.39 1.94 13.02
N GLY A 149 -0.57 1.18 12.48
CA GLY A 149 -1.25 1.50 11.23
C GLY A 149 -0.47 1.09 9.97
N GLY A 150 0.68 0.44 10.15
CA GLY A 150 1.54 -0.06 9.07
C GLY A 150 2.13 1.06 8.19
N ARG A 151 2.42 0.71 6.93
CA ARG A 151 3.16 1.55 5.98
C ARG A 151 2.51 2.93 5.69
N LEU A 152 1.19 3.05 5.89
CA LEU A 152 0.45 4.32 5.82
C LEU A 152 1.04 5.37 6.80
N ASN A 153 1.25 4.95 8.05
CA ASN A 153 1.81 5.79 9.09
C ASN A 153 3.35 5.84 9.06
N GLU A 154 4.00 4.73 8.73
CA GLU A 154 5.47 4.65 8.79
C GLU A 154 6.16 5.54 7.75
N TYR A 155 5.59 5.64 6.54
CA TYR A 155 6.24 6.32 5.43
C TYR A 155 5.47 7.54 4.90
N TYR A 156 4.13 7.51 4.89
CA TYR A 156 3.35 8.42 4.05
C TYR A 156 2.74 9.63 4.76
N ARG A 157 3.08 9.94 6.02
CA ARG A 157 2.41 11.04 6.76
C ARG A 157 2.48 12.41 6.08
N GLU A 158 3.60 12.71 5.39
CA GLU A 158 3.81 13.95 4.63
C GLU A 158 3.21 13.92 3.21
N VAL A 159 2.59 12.81 2.80
CA VAL A 159 1.96 12.65 1.48
C VAL A 159 0.53 13.22 1.53
N PRO A 160 0.10 14.07 0.58
CA PRO A 160 -1.30 14.43 0.42
C PRO A 160 -2.10 13.21 -0.02
N SER A 161 -3.34 13.09 0.47
CA SER A 161 -4.21 11.98 0.08
C SER A 161 -4.83 12.22 -1.30
N ASN A 162 -4.98 11.14 -2.06
CA ASN A 162 -5.80 11.10 -3.28
C ASN A 162 -7.30 10.83 -2.98
N THR A 163 -7.72 11.04 -1.74
CA THR A 163 -8.94 10.49 -1.14
C THR A 163 -9.64 11.58 -0.32
N LYS A 164 -10.87 11.95 -0.71
CA LYS A 164 -11.66 12.98 -0.02
C LYS A 164 -11.90 12.60 1.46
N VAL A 165 -11.75 13.56 2.37
CA VAL A 165 -11.74 13.38 3.84
C VAL A 165 -12.92 12.54 4.34
N LYS A 166 -14.13 12.76 3.79
CA LYS A 166 -15.33 11.98 4.15
C LYS A 166 -15.13 10.46 4.07
N ARG A 167 -14.25 9.96 3.20
CA ARG A 167 -13.95 8.52 3.07
C ARG A 167 -13.16 7.98 4.27
N PHE A 168 -12.36 8.82 4.95
CA PHE A 168 -11.71 8.44 6.21
C PHE A 168 -12.70 8.43 7.38
N VAL A 169 -13.64 9.39 7.41
CA VAL A 169 -14.76 9.41 8.37
C VAL A 169 -15.65 8.18 8.20
N MET A 170 -16.10 7.88 6.97
CA MET A 170 -16.88 6.68 6.66
C MET A 170 -16.16 5.38 7.05
N TYR A 171 -14.83 5.31 6.90
CA TYR A 171 -14.03 4.17 7.34
C TYR A 171 -14.06 3.99 8.86
N ALA A 172 -14.00 5.08 9.64
CA ALA A 172 -14.13 5.05 11.09
C ALA A 172 -15.53 4.62 11.55
N GLU A 173 -16.57 4.99 10.80
CA GLU A 173 -17.97 4.77 11.18
C GLU A 173 -18.57 3.46 10.64
N GLY A 174 -17.86 2.77 9.75
CA GLY A 174 -18.36 1.60 9.00
C GLY A 174 -18.71 0.37 9.84
N VAL A 175 -18.22 0.23 11.08
CA VAL A 175 -18.55 -0.88 11.98
C VAL A 175 -18.77 -0.39 13.41
N GLU A 176 -19.69 -1.05 14.13
CA GLU A 176 -20.02 -0.70 15.51
C GLU A 176 -18.80 -0.67 16.45
N PRO A 177 -17.85 -1.63 16.43
CA PRO A 177 -16.70 -1.60 17.34
C PRO A 177 -15.80 -0.37 17.16
N PHE A 178 -15.75 0.23 15.96
CA PHE A 178 -14.97 1.45 15.71
C PHE A 178 -15.69 2.69 16.23
N ARG A 179 -17.02 2.77 16.05
CA ARG A 179 -17.84 3.84 16.62
C ARG A 179 -17.74 3.83 18.14
N THR A 180 -17.88 2.66 18.77
CA THR A 180 -17.72 2.48 20.22
C THR A 180 -16.31 2.86 20.72
N ILE A 181 -15.26 2.71 19.90
CA ILE A 181 -13.91 3.22 20.21
C ILE A 181 -13.86 4.75 20.13
N ALA A 182 -14.37 5.35 19.06
CA ALA A 182 -14.33 6.80 18.85
C ALA A 182 -15.28 7.60 19.78
N GLU A 183 -16.36 6.98 20.25
CA GLU A 183 -17.28 7.50 21.26
C GLU A 183 -16.64 7.56 22.65
N ARG A 184 -15.81 6.56 22.99
CA ARG A 184 -15.13 6.42 24.29
C ARG A 184 -13.75 7.07 24.34
N ALA A 185 -13.18 7.40 23.19
CA ALA A 185 -11.93 8.15 23.12
C ALA A 185 -12.14 9.57 23.67
N GLU A 186 -11.14 10.06 24.41
CA GLU A 186 -11.03 11.47 24.83
C GLU A 186 -11.15 12.40 23.62
N LYS A 187 -11.59 13.65 23.82
CA LYS A 187 -11.83 14.62 22.74
C LYS A 187 -11.03 15.91 22.98
N PRO A 188 -10.42 16.51 21.94
CA PRO A 188 -10.44 16.11 20.54
C PRO A 188 -9.63 14.82 20.25
N ASN A 189 -10.02 14.11 19.20
CA ASN A 189 -9.29 12.93 18.72
C ASN A 189 -9.30 12.86 17.19
N ALA A 190 -8.60 11.87 16.62
CA ALA A 190 -8.43 11.74 15.18
C ALA A 190 -9.74 11.71 14.37
N LEU A 191 -10.85 11.21 14.94
CA LEU A 191 -12.15 11.26 14.25
C LEU A 191 -12.87 12.61 14.40
N THR A 192 -12.70 13.34 15.51
CA THR A 192 -13.27 14.71 15.60
C THR A 192 -12.52 15.65 14.67
N HIS A 193 -11.19 15.61 14.68
CA HIS A 193 -10.32 16.36 13.76
C HIS A 193 -10.68 16.10 12.28
N LEU A 194 -10.80 14.82 11.88
CA LEU A 194 -11.25 14.45 10.52
C LEU A 194 -12.68 14.92 10.16
N LYS A 195 -13.51 15.31 11.14
CA LYS A 195 -14.84 15.90 10.91
C LYS A 195 -14.85 17.43 10.92
N GLU A 196 -13.77 18.06 11.39
CA GLU A 196 -13.57 19.51 11.41
C GLU A 196 -12.92 20.02 10.10
N LEU A 197 -12.26 19.13 9.35
CA LEU A 197 -11.76 19.38 7.99
C LEU A 197 -12.89 19.39 6.94
N ASP A 198 -12.65 20.02 5.78
CA ASP A 198 -13.55 19.95 4.62
C ASP A 198 -13.72 18.49 4.17
N GLN A 199 -14.97 18.04 4.04
CA GLN A 199 -15.34 16.67 3.75
C GLN A 199 -15.21 16.29 2.26
N GLU A 200 -15.23 17.28 1.36
CA GLU A 200 -15.07 17.11 -0.09
C GLU A 200 -13.63 17.34 -0.57
N ASP A 201 -12.78 18.02 0.19
CA ASP A 201 -11.36 18.13 -0.10
C ASP A 201 -10.56 16.91 0.40
N THR A 202 -9.28 16.87 0.07
CA THR A 202 -8.24 15.95 0.51
C THR A 202 -7.52 16.47 1.75
N CYS A 203 -6.87 15.59 2.51
CA CYS A 203 -6.00 15.97 3.63
C CYS A 203 -4.63 15.29 3.54
N HIS A 204 -3.69 15.60 4.42
CA HIS A 204 -2.46 14.82 4.56
C HIS A 204 -2.78 13.40 5.08
N ILE A 205 -2.05 12.40 4.61
CA ILE A 205 -2.19 11.00 5.04
C ILE A 205 -1.87 10.82 6.53
N ALA A 206 -1.19 11.79 7.16
CA ALA A 206 -1.09 11.96 8.61
C ALA A 206 -2.43 11.72 9.35
N GLU A 207 -3.53 12.30 8.87
CA GLU A 207 -4.82 12.27 9.57
C GLU A 207 -5.45 10.87 9.52
N ALA A 208 -5.34 10.22 8.36
CA ALA A 208 -5.74 8.83 8.16
C ALA A 208 -4.85 7.86 8.98
N ALA A 209 -3.57 8.20 9.15
CA ALA A 209 -2.64 7.42 9.98
C ALA A 209 -2.99 7.52 11.48
N ASP A 210 -3.30 8.71 12.00
CA ASP A 210 -3.69 8.88 13.41
C ASP A 210 -5.04 8.24 13.71
N LEU A 211 -5.98 8.26 12.76
CA LEU A 211 -7.21 7.46 12.83
C LEU A 211 -6.91 5.96 12.93
N CYS A 212 -6.00 5.45 12.08
CA CYS A 212 -5.59 4.04 12.15
C CYS A 212 -4.90 3.70 13.49
N ILE A 213 -4.07 4.58 14.05
CA ILE A 213 -3.45 4.40 15.37
C ILE A 213 -4.51 4.38 16.47
N MET A 214 -5.47 5.32 16.46
CA MET A 214 -6.55 5.39 17.46
C MET A 214 -7.39 4.12 17.48
N LEU A 215 -7.84 3.65 16.30
CA LEU A 215 -8.60 2.42 16.17
C LEU A 215 -7.76 1.19 16.57
N THR A 216 -6.48 1.13 16.16
CA THR A 216 -5.58 0.03 16.54
C THR A 216 -5.37 -0.04 18.05
N LYS A 217 -5.23 1.10 18.74
CA LYS A 217 -5.15 1.16 20.21
C LYS A 217 -6.41 0.58 20.85
N GLY A 218 -7.59 1.06 20.44
CA GLY A 218 -8.88 0.66 21.01
C GLY A 218 -9.35 -0.77 20.69
N LEU A 219 -8.76 -1.46 19.71
CA LEU A 219 -9.00 -2.89 19.46
C LEU A 219 -8.12 -3.74 20.38
N ASP A 220 -8.66 -4.19 21.52
CA ASP A 220 -7.90 -4.72 22.65
C ASP A 220 -8.57 -5.94 23.32
N GLU A 221 -7.95 -6.48 24.37
CA GLU A 221 -8.47 -7.65 25.11
C GLU A 221 -9.87 -7.42 25.72
N SER A 222 -10.26 -6.17 26.04
CA SER A 222 -11.62 -5.89 26.54
C SER A 222 -12.71 -6.15 25.49
N LYS A 223 -12.31 -6.26 24.21
CA LYS A 223 -13.16 -6.62 23.06
C LYS A 223 -12.85 -8.03 22.55
N GLY A 224 -11.98 -8.77 23.24
CA GLY A 224 -11.54 -10.11 22.85
C GLY A 224 -10.55 -10.12 21.68
N VAL A 225 -9.74 -9.06 21.53
CA VAL A 225 -8.62 -9.00 20.56
C VAL A 225 -7.30 -9.12 21.32
N ASP A 226 -6.68 -10.29 21.25
CA ASP A 226 -5.33 -10.52 21.76
C ASP A 226 -4.34 -10.03 20.69
N LYS A 227 -3.33 -9.24 21.07
CA LYS A 227 -2.30 -8.72 20.16
C LYS A 227 -0.97 -9.45 20.38
N GLN A 228 -0.38 -9.96 19.31
CA GLN A 228 0.96 -10.53 19.32
C GLN A 228 1.91 -9.74 18.43
N PHE A 229 3.06 -9.35 19.00
CA PHE A 229 4.17 -8.79 18.24
C PHE A 229 4.98 -9.92 17.60
N GLY A 230 5.25 -9.82 16.30
CA GLY A 230 5.99 -10.84 15.56
C GLY A 230 5.67 -10.85 14.06
N SER A 231 6.24 -11.83 13.37
CA SER A 231 5.90 -12.20 11.99
C SER A 231 5.32 -13.61 11.95
N VAL A 232 4.46 -13.91 10.98
CA VAL A 232 3.93 -15.28 10.81
C VAL A 232 4.72 -15.97 9.70
N SER A 233 5.42 -17.05 10.04
CA SER A 233 6.34 -17.76 9.14
C SER A 233 5.71 -18.97 8.46
N SER A 234 4.82 -19.69 9.16
CA SER A 234 4.10 -20.88 8.65
C SER A 234 2.59 -20.79 8.88
N ALA A 235 1.81 -21.57 8.14
CA ALA A 235 0.41 -21.88 8.48
C ALA A 235 -0.07 -23.19 7.84
N ASP A 236 -0.50 -24.18 8.64
CA ASP A 236 -1.03 -25.46 8.15
C ASP A 236 -2.57 -25.53 8.17
N TRP A 237 -3.15 -25.90 7.02
CA TRP A 237 -4.57 -26.07 6.77
C TRP A 237 -5.14 -27.42 7.28
N SER A 238 -4.79 -27.76 8.53
CA SER A 238 -5.45 -28.80 9.32
C SER A 238 -6.43 -28.17 10.31
N ASP A 239 -5.95 -27.23 11.15
CA ASP A 239 -6.74 -26.47 12.13
C ASP A 239 -6.29 -24.98 12.21
N TRP A 240 -5.79 -24.46 11.07
CA TRP A 240 -5.02 -23.21 10.92
C TRP A 240 -4.08 -22.95 12.09
N THR A 241 -3.21 -23.93 12.33
CA THR A 241 -2.06 -23.78 13.20
C THR A 241 -1.00 -22.96 12.47
N ILE A 242 -0.66 -21.80 13.02
CA ILE A 242 0.42 -20.94 12.52
C ILE A 242 1.62 -20.99 13.47
N ASP A 243 2.81 -20.73 12.96
CA ASP A 243 3.97 -20.39 13.77
C ASP A 243 4.24 -18.88 13.72
N ILE A 244 4.48 -18.28 14.88
CA ILE A 244 4.82 -16.86 15.04
C ILE A 244 6.29 -16.73 15.42
N ASP A 245 7.06 -16.07 14.57
CA ASP A 245 8.43 -15.66 14.84
C ASP A 245 8.42 -14.42 15.76
N PRO A 246 9.12 -14.45 16.91
CA PRO A 246 9.22 -13.32 17.83
C PRO A 246 10.04 -12.17 17.24
N LEU A 247 9.92 -10.96 17.81
CA LEU A 247 10.71 -9.78 17.38
C LEU A 247 12.10 -9.70 18.02
N ASP A 248 12.32 -10.35 19.17
CA ASP A 248 13.63 -10.48 19.79
C ASP A 248 14.23 -11.84 19.39
N GLU A 249 15.40 -11.83 18.76
CA GLU A 249 16.14 -13.03 18.33
C GLU A 249 16.64 -13.87 19.53
N ASP A 250 16.71 -13.28 20.72
CA ASP A 250 17.11 -13.93 21.97
C ASP A 250 15.98 -14.78 22.58
N VAL A 251 16.02 -16.09 22.28
CA VAL A 251 15.45 -17.17 23.10
C VAL A 251 13.91 -17.14 23.26
N SER A 252 13.16 -17.12 22.16
CA SER A 252 11.79 -17.64 22.16
C SER A 252 11.53 -18.62 21.01
N VAL A 253 10.91 -19.75 21.35
CA VAL A 253 10.49 -20.80 20.39
C VAL A 253 9.24 -20.31 19.65
N PRO A 254 9.09 -20.55 18.34
CA PRO A 254 7.87 -20.16 17.62
C PRO A 254 6.61 -20.68 18.31
N VAL A 255 5.63 -19.81 18.49
CA VAL A 255 4.42 -20.15 19.26
C VAL A 255 3.35 -20.67 18.30
N SER A 256 3.20 -21.99 18.26
CA SER A 256 2.22 -22.66 17.40
C SER A 256 0.77 -22.46 17.91
N ILE A 257 -0.11 -21.85 17.11
CA ILE A 257 -1.47 -21.46 17.55
C ILE A 257 -2.52 -21.80 16.49
N SER A 258 -3.54 -22.57 16.87
CA SER A 258 -4.66 -22.99 16.02
C SER A 258 -5.82 -21.99 16.00
N SER A 259 -6.50 -21.88 14.87
CA SER A 259 -7.63 -20.97 14.66
C SER A 259 -8.65 -21.50 13.65
N ASP A 260 -9.89 -21.01 13.66
CA ASP A 260 -10.87 -21.46 12.65
C ASP A 260 -10.82 -20.65 11.33
N LEU A 261 -10.16 -19.50 11.32
CA LEU A 261 -10.08 -18.55 10.20
C LEU A 261 -8.69 -17.89 10.19
N LEU A 262 -7.99 -17.88 9.06
CA LEU A 262 -6.74 -17.15 8.85
C LEU A 262 -6.97 -16.04 7.82
N VAL A 263 -6.77 -14.78 8.21
CA VAL A 263 -6.94 -13.62 7.32
C VAL A 263 -5.62 -12.90 7.08
N LEU A 264 -5.11 -13.00 5.85
CA LEU A 264 -3.88 -12.37 5.43
C LEU A 264 -4.12 -10.90 5.04
N CYS A 265 -3.51 -9.98 5.78
CA CYS A 265 -3.51 -8.53 5.52
C CYS A 265 -2.07 -8.00 5.39
N THR A 266 -1.15 -8.84 4.87
CA THR A 266 0.32 -8.69 4.91
C THR A 266 0.86 -7.43 4.22
N GLY A 267 0.08 -6.79 3.35
CA GLY A 267 0.45 -5.53 2.71
C GLY A 267 1.31 -5.68 1.45
N SER A 268 1.96 -4.59 1.05
CA SER A 268 2.71 -4.51 -0.21
C SER A 268 3.82 -3.47 -0.13
N ASN A 269 4.93 -3.72 -0.83
CA ASN A 269 6.11 -2.86 -0.90
C ASN A 269 6.39 -2.39 -2.34
N PRO A 270 7.17 -1.31 -2.56
CA PRO A 270 7.43 -0.79 -3.90
C PRO A 270 8.17 -1.79 -4.77
N ILE A 271 7.88 -1.81 -6.07
CA ILE A 271 8.62 -2.63 -7.04
C ILE A 271 9.95 -1.95 -7.34
N SER A 272 11.05 -2.67 -7.10
CA SER A 272 12.42 -2.28 -7.43
C SER A 272 13.01 -3.37 -8.33
N THR A 273 13.05 -3.15 -9.65
CA THR A 273 13.65 -4.10 -10.61
C THR A 273 15.13 -3.84 -10.78
N PRO A 274 15.91 -4.84 -11.25
CA PRO A 274 17.23 -4.58 -11.83
C PRO A 274 17.13 -3.59 -13.00
N LEU A 275 18.14 -2.73 -13.14
CA LEU A 275 18.27 -1.78 -14.25
C LEU A 275 19.47 -2.22 -15.11
N PRO A 276 19.50 -1.89 -16.42
CA PRO A 276 20.55 -2.34 -17.32
C PRO A 276 21.90 -1.60 -17.15
N ILE A 277 22.07 -0.82 -16.07
CA ILE A 277 23.32 -0.15 -15.70
C ILE A 277 23.59 -0.28 -14.19
N THR A 278 24.86 -0.16 -13.80
CA THR A 278 25.34 -0.16 -12.41
C THR A 278 25.76 1.24 -11.96
N GLY A 279 26.07 1.41 -10.67
CA GLY A 279 26.65 2.65 -10.11
C GLY A 279 25.65 3.71 -9.64
N LEU A 280 24.37 3.61 -10.03
CA LEU A 280 23.30 4.48 -9.53
C LEU A 280 23.07 4.29 -8.03
N LYS A 281 23.04 5.38 -7.25
CA LYS A 281 22.52 5.37 -5.88
C LYS A 281 21.00 5.17 -5.93
N LYS A 282 20.46 4.07 -5.39
CA LYS A 282 19.00 3.87 -5.29
C LYS A 282 18.39 4.81 -4.24
N LEU A 283 17.34 5.52 -4.64
CA LEU A 283 16.43 6.20 -3.73
C LEU A 283 15.13 5.40 -3.73
N GLU A 284 14.92 4.62 -2.67
CA GLU A 284 13.70 3.81 -2.54
C GLU A 284 12.45 4.69 -2.47
N LEU A 285 11.33 4.21 -3.03
CA LEU A 285 10.14 5.03 -3.26
C LEU A 285 9.56 5.64 -1.98
N ASP A 286 9.58 4.89 -0.88
CA ASP A 286 9.00 5.34 0.39
C ASP A 286 9.77 6.53 1.00
N PRO A 287 11.12 6.49 1.12
CA PRO A 287 11.96 7.67 1.33
C PRO A 287 11.67 8.84 0.38
N ALA A 288 11.50 8.58 -0.93
CA ALA A 288 11.31 9.63 -1.94
C ALA A 288 9.93 10.33 -1.86
N LEU A 289 8.93 9.68 -1.27
CA LEU A 289 7.62 10.28 -1.03
C LEU A 289 7.58 11.25 0.16
N LYS A 290 8.68 11.38 0.93
CA LYS A 290 8.76 12.18 2.17
C LYS A 290 9.68 13.41 2.00
N PRO A 291 9.15 14.62 1.76
CA PRO A 291 9.94 15.83 1.54
C PRO A 291 11.00 16.12 2.62
N SER A 292 10.66 15.95 3.90
CA SER A 292 11.59 16.22 5.01
C SER A 292 12.82 15.31 5.00
N HIS A 293 12.69 14.10 4.43
CA HIS A 293 13.73 13.09 4.37
C HIS A 293 14.53 13.17 3.06
N LEU A 294 13.90 13.48 1.92
CA LEU A 294 14.63 13.81 0.69
C LEU A 294 15.63 14.96 0.93
N LYS A 295 15.24 15.98 1.70
CA LYS A 295 16.11 17.09 2.12
C LYS A 295 17.30 16.67 3.00
N GLN A 296 17.28 15.47 3.59
CA GLN A 296 18.34 14.95 4.47
C GLN A 296 19.30 14.00 3.74
N VAL A 297 18.81 13.24 2.75
CA VAL A 297 19.62 12.22 2.04
C VAL A 297 20.24 12.74 0.74
N LEU A 298 19.76 13.87 0.23
CA LEU A 298 20.35 14.59 -0.90
C LEU A 298 21.21 15.74 -0.36
N SER A 299 22.42 15.90 -0.90
CA SER A 299 23.28 17.04 -0.57
C SER A 299 22.85 18.26 -1.39
N PRO A 300 22.74 19.46 -0.79
CA PRO A 300 22.46 20.70 -1.53
C PRO A 300 23.66 21.15 -2.37
N ASP A 301 24.87 20.69 -2.02
CA ASP A 301 26.16 21.10 -2.59
C ASP A 301 26.71 20.13 -3.65
N GLU A 302 25.99 19.03 -3.96
CA GLU A 302 26.36 18.07 -5.01
C GLU A 302 25.60 18.33 -6.34
N GLU A 303 26.26 18.10 -7.48
CA GLU A 303 25.59 18.05 -8.79
C GLU A 303 24.75 16.76 -8.92
N LEU A 304 23.51 16.84 -8.46
CA LEU A 304 22.59 15.71 -8.43
C LEU A 304 21.73 15.62 -9.70
N THR A 305 21.77 14.50 -10.41
CA THR A 305 20.77 14.17 -11.44
C THR A 305 20.00 12.92 -11.02
N VAL A 306 18.71 13.09 -10.71
CA VAL A 306 17.83 12.03 -10.22
C VAL A 306 16.96 11.51 -11.36
N ALA A 307 17.08 10.23 -11.70
CA ALA A 307 16.15 9.54 -12.57
C ALA A 307 14.86 9.20 -11.80
N VAL A 308 13.69 9.46 -12.38
CA VAL A 308 12.39 9.04 -11.84
C VAL A 308 11.66 8.25 -12.91
N ILE A 309 11.40 6.97 -12.63
CA ILE A 309 10.82 6.03 -13.59
C ILE A 309 9.35 5.77 -13.23
N GLY A 310 8.43 6.10 -14.13
CA GLY A 310 6.99 5.93 -13.98
C GLY A 310 6.21 7.25 -14.06
N ALA A 311 4.88 7.15 -14.21
CA ALA A 311 3.96 8.29 -14.31
C ALA A 311 2.69 8.12 -13.44
N SER A 312 2.76 7.24 -12.44
CA SER A 312 1.72 7.03 -11.43
C SER A 312 1.67 8.19 -10.44
N HIS A 313 0.62 8.28 -9.62
CA HIS A 313 0.49 9.31 -8.58
C HIS A 313 1.71 9.42 -7.66
N SER A 314 2.32 8.28 -7.28
CA SER A 314 3.58 8.26 -6.51
C SER A 314 4.78 8.81 -7.29
N ALA A 315 4.84 8.61 -8.61
CA ALA A 315 5.89 9.18 -9.45
C ALA A 315 5.78 10.71 -9.50
N ILE A 316 4.57 11.24 -9.72
CA ILE A 316 4.33 12.68 -9.82
C ILE A 316 4.61 13.38 -8.47
N LEU A 317 4.27 12.74 -7.35
CA LEU A 317 4.67 13.21 -6.01
C LEU A 317 6.19 13.32 -5.86
N VAL A 318 6.94 12.32 -6.31
CA VAL A 318 8.41 12.36 -6.28
C VAL A 318 8.96 13.48 -7.19
N LEU A 319 8.41 13.66 -8.40
CA LEU A 319 8.78 14.78 -9.28
C LEU A 319 8.55 16.13 -8.60
N ARG A 320 7.40 16.32 -7.95
CA ARG A 320 7.06 17.55 -7.22
C ARG A 320 7.98 17.80 -6.04
N ASN A 321 8.26 16.76 -5.24
CA ASN A 321 9.16 16.85 -4.09
C ASN A 321 10.57 17.24 -4.52
N LEU A 322 11.10 16.62 -5.59
CA LEU A 322 12.41 16.92 -6.15
C LEU A 322 12.46 18.33 -6.78
N TYR A 323 11.41 18.74 -7.50
CA TYR A 323 11.30 20.10 -8.04
C TYR A 323 11.33 21.16 -6.93
N ASN A 324 10.53 20.96 -5.87
CA ASN A 324 10.48 21.88 -4.73
C ASN A 324 11.85 22.02 -4.02
N LEU A 325 12.68 20.97 -4.00
CA LEU A 325 14.06 21.06 -3.53
C LEU A 325 14.96 21.80 -4.53
N ALA A 326 14.87 21.46 -5.82
CA ALA A 326 15.67 22.06 -6.88
C ALA A 326 15.43 23.57 -7.05
N SER A 327 14.19 24.01 -6.86
CA SER A 327 13.76 25.41 -6.92
C SER A 327 13.96 26.19 -5.62
N SER A 328 14.59 25.62 -4.58
CA SER A 328 14.78 26.29 -3.28
C SER A 328 16.15 26.07 -2.64
N THR A 329 16.51 24.81 -2.36
CA THR A 329 17.63 24.46 -1.46
C THR A 329 18.70 23.62 -2.12
N HIS A 330 18.42 23.04 -3.29
CA HIS A 330 19.32 22.17 -4.04
C HIS A 330 19.47 22.68 -5.49
N PRO A 331 19.98 23.91 -5.72
CA PRO A 331 19.92 24.58 -7.03
C PRO A 331 20.66 23.84 -8.17
N GLN A 332 21.57 22.91 -7.83
CA GLN A 332 22.26 22.04 -8.79
C GLN A 332 21.44 20.77 -9.15
N LEU A 333 20.37 20.45 -8.42
CA LEU A 333 19.58 19.24 -8.66
C LEU A 333 18.81 19.29 -9.99
N ARG A 334 18.89 18.21 -10.77
CA ARG A 334 18.18 17.99 -12.03
C ARG A 334 17.43 16.67 -11.99
N ILE A 335 16.38 16.57 -12.78
CA ILE A 335 15.42 15.46 -12.79
C ILE A 335 15.31 14.92 -14.21
N ARG A 336 15.46 13.60 -14.41
CA ARG A 336 15.16 12.91 -15.67
C ARG A 336 13.94 12.02 -15.46
N TRP A 337 12.80 12.43 -16.01
CA TRP A 337 11.53 11.73 -15.84
C TRP A 337 11.28 10.78 -17.01
N PHE A 338 11.31 9.47 -16.75
CA PHE A 338 11.03 8.42 -17.73
C PHE A 338 9.56 8.01 -17.67
N THR A 339 8.82 8.16 -18.76
CA THR A 339 7.42 7.73 -18.87
C THR A 339 7.14 6.91 -20.13
N ARG A 340 6.31 5.87 -20.00
CA ARG A 340 5.84 5.04 -21.12
C ARG A 340 4.62 5.60 -21.86
N HIS A 341 3.87 6.50 -21.22
CA HIS A 341 2.55 6.95 -21.67
C HIS A 341 2.27 8.41 -21.26
N PRO A 342 1.27 9.08 -21.88
CA PRO A 342 0.69 10.31 -21.36
C PRO A 342 0.13 10.15 -19.94
N LEU A 343 -0.07 11.28 -19.25
CA LEU A 343 -0.69 11.29 -17.93
C LEU A 343 -2.16 10.84 -18.02
N ARG A 344 -2.60 10.07 -17.01
CA ARG A 344 -3.98 9.57 -16.92
C ARG A 344 -4.61 10.14 -15.65
N TYR A 345 -5.70 10.89 -15.81
CA TYR A 345 -6.44 11.46 -14.70
C TYR A 345 -7.61 10.57 -14.30
N ALA A 346 -8.02 10.68 -13.04
CA ALA A 346 -9.34 10.24 -12.64
C ALA A 346 -10.36 11.33 -13.01
N GLU A 347 -11.52 10.93 -13.52
CA GLU A 347 -12.56 11.85 -13.98
C GLU A 347 -13.84 11.57 -13.19
N GLU A 348 -14.38 12.55 -12.46
CA GLU A 348 -15.68 12.40 -11.81
C GLU A 348 -16.79 12.30 -12.90
N ARG A 349 -17.72 11.37 -12.68
CA ARG A 349 -18.87 11.05 -13.53
C ARG A 349 -20.12 11.00 -12.65
N ASP A 350 -21.31 10.86 -13.24
CA ASP A 350 -22.55 10.79 -12.45
C ASP A 350 -22.57 9.53 -11.55
N GLY A 351 -22.35 9.71 -10.26
CA GLY A 351 -22.32 8.65 -9.24
C GLY A 351 -21.03 7.80 -9.18
N TRP A 352 -20.07 7.97 -10.09
CA TRP A 352 -18.82 7.18 -10.13
C TRP A 352 -17.60 8.00 -10.59
N ILE A 353 -16.43 7.36 -10.67
CA ILE A 353 -15.17 7.99 -11.08
C ILE A 353 -14.47 7.06 -12.08
N LEU A 354 -14.17 7.57 -13.27
CA LEU A 354 -13.36 6.86 -14.27
C LEU A 354 -11.90 6.85 -13.82
N ARG A 355 -11.22 5.70 -13.90
CA ARG A 355 -9.86 5.46 -13.38
C ARG A 355 -9.71 5.78 -11.89
N ASP A 356 -10.68 5.35 -11.08
CA ASP A 356 -10.75 5.62 -9.63
C ASP A 356 -9.56 5.08 -8.81
N ASN A 357 -8.82 4.10 -9.34
CA ASN A 357 -7.65 3.49 -8.68
C ASN A 357 -6.34 3.75 -9.43
N THR A 358 -6.39 4.06 -10.73
CA THR A 358 -5.20 4.25 -11.59
C THR A 358 -4.93 5.70 -12.00
N GLY A 359 -5.92 6.59 -11.92
CA GLY A 359 -5.81 7.98 -12.35
C GLY A 359 -5.27 8.95 -11.28
N LEU A 360 -4.60 10.01 -11.72
CA LEU A 360 -4.20 11.14 -10.87
C LEU A 360 -5.42 11.87 -10.29
N LYS A 361 -5.31 12.28 -9.01
CA LYS A 361 -6.32 13.01 -8.23
C LYS A 361 -5.69 14.08 -7.33
N GLY A 362 -6.53 14.95 -6.77
CA GLY A 362 -6.16 15.92 -5.73
C GLY A 362 -5.17 16.98 -6.21
N ASP A 363 -4.46 17.57 -5.25
CA ASP A 363 -3.39 18.55 -5.46
C ASP A 363 -2.29 18.06 -6.44
N VAL A 364 -2.00 16.75 -6.45
CA VAL A 364 -1.05 16.13 -7.39
C VAL A 364 -1.56 16.17 -8.83
N ALA A 365 -2.87 16.02 -9.06
CA ALA A 365 -3.46 16.14 -10.39
C ALA A 365 -3.50 17.59 -10.89
N VAL A 366 -3.80 18.54 -10.00
CA VAL A 366 -3.78 19.97 -10.31
C VAL A 366 -2.36 20.37 -10.71
N TRP A 367 -1.37 20.10 -9.85
CA TRP A 367 0.03 20.40 -10.13
C TRP A 367 0.57 19.73 -11.40
N ALA A 368 0.12 18.51 -11.71
CA ALA A 368 0.50 17.82 -12.94
C ALA A 368 -0.01 18.52 -14.21
N LYS A 369 -1.29 18.94 -14.22
CA LYS A 369 -1.87 19.69 -15.36
C LYS A 369 -1.19 21.04 -15.55
N GLU A 370 -0.84 21.71 -14.46
CA GLU A 370 -0.16 23.01 -14.47
C GLU A 370 1.31 22.95 -14.93
N ASN A 371 1.94 21.76 -14.98
CA ASN A 371 3.40 21.68 -15.13
C ASN A 371 3.97 20.54 -16.01
N LEU A 372 3.25 19.44 -16.26
CA LEU A 372 3.82 18.19 -16.81
C LEU A 372 3.18 17.68 -18.11
N GLU A 373 2.09 18.29 -18.57
CA GLU A 373 1.51 18.00 -19.89
C GLU A 373 2.48 18.36 -21.02
N GLU A 374 2.29 17.75 -22.18
CA GLU A 374 3.25 17.84 -23.30
C GLU A 374 3.38 19.26 -23.88
N ASP A 375 2.27 19.98 -23.92
CA ASP A 375 2.15 21.38 -24.35
C ASP A 375 2.49 22.38 -23.23
N VAL A 376 2.22 22.03 -21.97
CA VAL A 376 2.46 22.90 -20.80
C VAL A 376 3.92 22.87 -20.35
N LEU A 377 4.53 21.69 -20.21
CA LEU A 377 5.87 21.52 -19.63
C LEU A 377 6.95 22.41 -20.29
N PRO A 378 7.03 22.59 -21.62
CA PRO A 378 8.04 23.46 -22.25
C PRO A 378 7.99 24.92 -21.79
N SER A 379 6.85 25.39 -21.27
CA SER A 379 6.66 26.75 -20.72
C SER A 379 6.71 26.82 -19.19
N SER A 380 6.42 25.71 -18.50
CA SER A 380 6.45 25.65 -17.03
C SER A 380 7.85 25.91 -16.47
N THR A 381 7.95 26.54 -15.30
CA THR A 381 9.20 26.70 -14.55
C THR A 381 9.83 25.36 -14.14
N VAL A 382 9.07 24.27 -14.15
CA VAL A 382 9.56 22.91 -13.87
C VAL A 382 10.57 22.44 -14.93
N SER A 383 10.44 22.86 -16.19
CA SER A 383 11.39 22.52 -17.28
C SER A 383 12.84 22.95 -17.02
N LYS A 384 13.06 23.98 -16.19
CA LYS A 384 14.40 24.45 -15.79
C LYS A 384 15.19 23.41 -15.00
N TYR A 385 14.50 22.45 -14.40
CA TYR A 385 15.07 21.42 -13.53
C TYR A 385 14.76 19.99 -14.02
N LEU A 386 13.67 19.80 -14.78
CA LEU A 386 13.15 18.51 -15.19
C LEU A 386 13.16 18.36 -16.72
N SER A 387 13.73 17.24 -17.19
CA SER A 387 13.65 16.80 -18.59
C SER A 387 12.80 15.54 -18.68
N LYS A 388 11.76 15.57 -19.53
CA LYS A 388 10.87 14.44 -19.82
C LYS A 388 11.51 13.55 -20.90
N LEU A 389 11.49 12.24 -20.66
CA LEU A 389 12.00 11.20 -21.55
C LEU A 389 10.86 10.21 -21.81
N ALA A 390 10.19 10.39 -22.94
CA ALA A 390 9.19 9.44 -23.42
C ALA A 390 9.88 8.15 -23.90
N THR A 391 9.37 7.01 -23.49
CA THR A 391 9.85 5.67 -23.87
C THR A 391 8.65 4.74 -24.12
N THR A 392 8.89 3.48 -24.47
CA THR A 392 7.85 2.43 -24.58
C THR A 392 8.36 1.12 -24.00
N ARG A 393 7.47 0.15 -23.72
CA ARG A 393 7.84 -1.12 -23.04
C ARG A 393 8.90 -1.92 -23.81
N GLU A 394 8.98 -1.72 -25.13
CA GLU A 394 9.89 -2.38 -26.07
C GLU A 394 11.27 -1.71 -26.10
N ARG A 395 11.33 -0.41 -25.76
CA ARG A 395 12.53 0.44 -25.90
C ARG A 395 13.15 0.90 -24.59
N GLU A 396 12.42 0.79 -23.48
CA GLU A 396 12.86 1.32 -22.18
C GLU A 396 14.22 0.79 -21.75
N GLN A 397 14.58 -0.46 -22.08
CA GLN A 397 15.90 -1.01 -21.73
C GLN A 397 17.04 -0.32 -22.48
N ASP A 398 16.82 0.16 -23.71
CA ASP A 398 17.83 0.89 -24.47
C ASP A 398 17.83 2.39 -24.14
N ASP A 399 16.67 2.98 -23.86
CA ASP A 399 16.58 4.33 -23.30
C ASP A 399 17.23 4.39 -21.89
N TYR A 400 17.07 3.36 -21.07
CA TYR A 400 17.75 3.25 -19.78
C TYR A 400 19.28 3.15 -19.95
N LYS A 401 19.78 2.30 -20.85
CA LYS A 401 21.22 2.24 -21.18
C LYS A 401 21.75 3.57 -21.69
N ARG A 402 20.96 4.31 -22.47
CA ARG A 402 21.35 5.58 -23.09
C ARG A 402 21.33 6.77 -22.13
N TYR A 403 20.33 6.87 -21.26
CA TYR A 403 20.05 8.09 -20.50
C TYR A 403 20.30 7.97 -18.99
N LEU A 404 20.33 6.78 -18.39
CA LEU A 404 20.66 6.61 -16.97
C LEU A 404 22.16 6.78 -16.63
N PRO A 405 23.16 6.55 -17.51
CA PRO A 405 24.57 6.80 -17.17
C PRO A 405 24.90 8.26 -16.82
N GLY A 406 24.03 9.21 -17.20
CA GLY A 406 24.10 10.61 -16.81
C GLY A 406 23.28 10.96 -15.55
N CYS A 407 22.96 9.99 -14.70
CA CYS A 407 22.23 10.17 -13.44
C CYS A 407 23.09 9.72 -12.26
N THR A 408 22.98 10.42 -11.13
CA THR A 408 23.63 10.01 -9.86
C THR A 408 22.72 9.12 -9.01
N HIS A 409 21.40 9.31 -9.13
CA HIS A 409 20.39 8.58 -8.35
C HIS A 409 19.23 8.07 -9.22
N VAL A 410 18.47 7.09 -8.71
CA VAL A 410 17.22 6.62 -9.35
C VAL A 410 16.11 6.28 -8.34
N VAL A 411 14.89 6.70 -8.65
CA VAL A 411 13.63 6.28 -8.00
C VAL A 411 12.80 5.46 -8.99
N GLN A 412 12.35 4.28 -8.59
CA GLN A 412 11.38 3.47 -9.35
C GLN A 412 9.99 3.63 -8.74
N ALA A 413 9.08 4.29 -9.45
CA ALA A 413 7.69 4.55 -9.05
C ALA A 413 6.70 3.71 -9.87
N ILE A 414 7.09 2.47 -10.15
CA ILE A 414 6.48 1.55 -11.13
C ILE A 414 5.43 0.59 -10.55
N GLY A 415 4.91 0.89 -9.35
CA GLY A 415 3.88 0.11 -8.66
C GLY A 415 4.38 -0.61 -7.40
N TYR A 416 3.54 -1.50 -6.88
CA TYR A 416 3.76 -2.24 -5.64
C TYR A 416 3.59 -3.74 -5.88
N LYS A 417 4.45 -4.56 -5.26
CA LYS A 417 4.28 -6.02 -5.19
C LYS A 417 3.71 -6.41 -3.83
N ARG A 418 2.94 -7.50 -3.80
CA ARG A 418 2.50 -8.12 -2.55
C ARG A 418 3.72 -8.45 -1.69
N ASN A 419 3.61 -8.20 -0.38
CA ASN A 419 4.61 -8.69 0.57
C ASN A 419 4.62 -10.23 0.57
N GLU A 420 5.69 -10.82 1.08
CA GLU A 420 5.72 -12.25 1.34
C GLU A 420 4.61 -12.65 2.33
N ILE A 421 4.18 -13.90 2.22
CA ILE A 421 3.09 -14.48 3.02
C ILE A 421 3.64 -15.72 3.75
N PRO A 422 3.02 -16.17 4.84
CA PRO A 422 3.47 -17.36 5.55
C PRO A 422 3.56 -18.57 4.61
N ALA A 423 4.48 -19.49 4.88
CA ALA A 423 4.55 -20.76 4.17
C ALA A 423 3.26 -21.56 4.44
N LEU A 424 2.36 -21.58 3.45
CA LEU A 424 1.07 -22.25 3.56
C LEU A 424 1.22 -23.74 3.25
N THR A 425 0.83 -24.59 4.21
CA THR A 425 0.84 -26.04 4.05
C THR A 425 -0.54 -26.65 4.30
N ARG A 426 -0.67 -27.93 3.97
CA ARG A 426 -1.78 -28.79 4.36
C ARG A 426 -1.25 -30.18 4.66
N ASN A 427 -1.36 -30.62 5.90
CA ASN A 427 -0.76 -31.88 6.37
C ASN A 427 0.75 -31.92 6.04
N GLY A 428 1.45 -30.78 6.22
CA GLY A 428 2.89 -30.64 5.95
C GLY A 428 3.30 -30.58 4.48
N LYS A 429 2.37 -30.59 3.52
CA LYS A 429 2.68 -30.38 2.09
C LYS A 429 2.39 -28.91 1.70
N PRO A 430 3.26 -28.23 0.94
CA PRO A 430 2.99 -26.87 0.46
C PRO A 430 1.67 -26.76 -0.33
N VAL A 431 1.04 -25.59 -0.25
CA VAL A 431 -0.13 -25.21 -1.06
C VAL A 431 0.14 -23.83 -1.66
N LEU A 432 -0.08 -23.68 -2.97
CA LEU A 432 -0.01 -22.39 -3.66
C LEU A 432 -1.44 -21.92 -4.03
N PRO A 433 -2.15 -21.23 -3.12
CA PRO A 433 -3.56 -20.95 -3.33
C PRO A 433 -3.80 -19.70 -4.20
N VAL A 434 -4.77 -19.82 -5.10
CA VAL A 434 -5.25 -18.73 -5.97
C VAL A 434 -6.28 -17.90 -5.21
N TYR A 435 -6.17 -16.57 -5.26
CA TYR A 435 -7.07 -15.64 -4.57
C TYR A 435 -8.31 -15.31 -5.41
N ASP A 436 -9.48 -15.24 -4.75
CA ASP A 436 -10.72 -14.76 -5.36
C ASP A 436 -11.01 -13.30 -4.93
N ASN A 437 -10.74 -12.36 -5.84
CA ASN A 437 -10.99 -10.93 -5.63
C ASN A 437 -12.47 -10.51 -5.50
N ARG A 438 -13.43 -11.44 -5.58
CA ARG A 438 -14.87 -11.19 -5.36
C ARG A 438 -15.34 -11.65 -3.98
N THR A 439 -14.89 -12.81 -3.52
CA THR A 439 -15.28 -13.37 -2.21
C THR A 439 -14.24 -13.13 -1.11
N GLY A 440 -13.01 -12.75 -1.46
CA GLY A 440 -11.89 -12.59 -0.55
C GLY A 440 -11.33 -13.90 0.02
N GLY A 441 -11.82 -15.05 -0.46
CA GLY A 441 -11.30 -16.37 -0.13
C GLY A 441 -10.22 -16.85 -1.11
N PHE A 442 -9.88 -18.12 -0.97
CA PHE A 442 -8.86 -18.78 -1.77
C PHE A 442 -9.34 -20.14 -2.31
N ALA A 443 -8.71 -20.60 -3.40
CA ALA A 443 -8.83 -21.95 -3.94
C ALA A 443 -7.44 -22.61 -4.05
N ASP A 444 -7.38 -23.93 -3.93
CA ASP A 444 -6.18 -24.70 -4.21
C ASP A 444 -5.94 -24.86 -5.73
N GLU A 445 -4.81 -25.47 -6.11
CA GLU A 445 -4.40 -25.72 -7.49
C GLU A 445 -5.42 -26.53 -8.32
N LYS A 446 -6.43 -27.12 -7.68
CA LYS A 446 -7.52 -27.88 -8.32
C LYS A 446 -8.84 -27.09 -8.35
N GLY A 447 -8.80 -25.79 -8.04
CA GLY A 447 -9.97 -24.92 -7.94
C GLY A 447 -10.84 -25.18 -6.71
N LYS A 448 -10.43 -26.04 -5.77
CA LYS A 448 -11.23 -26.35 -4.57
C LYS A 448 -10.98 -25.29 -3.50
N LYS A 449 -12.06 -24.72 -2.96
CA LYS A 449 -12.01 -23.70 -1.92
C LYS A 449 -11.15 -24.11 -0.70
N VAL A 450 -10.24 -23.23 -0.32
CA VAL A 450 -9.43 -23.31 0.90
C VAL A 450 -10.24 -22.76 2.07
N ASN A 451 -10.90 -23.66 2.81
CA ASN A 451 -11.79 -23.27 3.91
C ASN A 451 -11.02 -22.64 5.07
N GLY A 452 -11.44 -21.42 5.45
CA GLY A 452 -10.84 -20.66 6.55
C GLY A 452 -9.77 -19.66 6.12
N LEU A 453 -9.18 -19.79 4.92
CA LEU A 453 -8.19 -18.84 4.41
C LEU A 453 -8.87 -17.67 3.67
N PHE A 454 -8.54 -16.45 4.06
CA PHE A 454 -9.06 -15.22 3.46
C PHE A 454 -7.96 -14.15 3.34
N GLY A 455 -8.15 -13.17 2.44
CA GLY A 455 -7.18 -12.13 2.15
C GLY A 455 -7.84 -10.77 1.91
N ALA A 456 -7.25 -9.70 2.47
CA ALA A 456 -7.72 -8.33 2.30
C ALA A 456 -6.59 -7.29 2.16
N GLY A 457 -6.94 -6.13 1.60
CA GLY A 457 -6.06 -4.96 1.50
C GLY A 457 -5.34 -4.85 0.16
N ILE A 458 -4.29 -4.01 0.09
CA ILE A 458 -3.48 -3.85 -1.12
C ILE A 458 -2.81 -5.16 -1.59
N ALA A 459 -2.55 -6.08 -0.66
CA ALA A 459 -2.06 -7.44 -0.93
C ALA A 459 -3.07 -8.32 -1.68
N TRP A 460 -4.36 -8.07 -1.44
CA TRP A 460 -5.50 -8.89 -1.79
C TRP A 460 -6.72 -8.00 -2.05
N PRO A 461 -6.70 -7.17 -3.10
CA PRO A 461 -7.70 -6.13 -3.31
C PRO A 461 -8.94 -6.69 -4.01
N GLU A 462 -10.11 -6.10 -3.75
CA GLU A 462 -11.30 -6.35 -4.54
C GLU A 462 -11.04 -6.00 -6.02
N ARG A 463 -11.56 -6.80 -6.96
CA ARG A 463 -11.55 -6.48 -8.40
C ARG A 463 -12.89 -5.87 -8.79
N VAL A 464 -12.91 -4.55 -8.95
CA VAL A 464 -14.07 -3.80 -9.43
C VAL A 464 -14.07 -3.72 -10.95
N VAL A 465 -15.23 -3.38 -11.52
CA VAL A 465 -15.40 -3.03 -12.94
C VAL A 465 -16.24 -1.75 -12.96
N ASP A 466 -15.82 -0.75 -13.73
CA ASP A 466 -16.58 0.48 -13.92
C ASP A 466 -17.68 0.35 -15.00
N PRO A 467 -18.60 1.33 -15.15
CA PRO A 467 -19.66 1.28 -16.16
C PRO A 467 -19.19 1.30 -17.62
N GLU A 468 -17.93 1.69 -17.90
CA GLU A 468 -17.30 1.61 -19.23
C GLU A 468 -16.66 0.22 -19.47
N GLY A 469 -16.64 -0.66 -18.46
CA GLY A 469 -16.12 -2.03 -18.53
C GLY A 469 -14.66 -2.17 -18.10
N ASN A 470 -14.00 -1.08 -17.68
CA ASN A 470 -12.60 -1.13 -17.25
C ASN A 470 -12.49 -1.86 -15.92
N ALA A 471 -11.52 -2.76 -15.79
CA ALA A 471 -11.26 -3.50 -14.55
C ALA A 471 -10.17 -2.83 -13.73
N GLU A 472 -10.45 -2.55 -12.46
CA GLU A 472 -9.48 -1.99 -11.51
C GLU A 472 -9.45 -2.80 -10.20
N HIS A 473 -8.39 -2.59 -9.42
CA HIS A 473 -8.26 -3.14 -8.07
C HIS A 473 -8.52 -2.06 -7.02
N ALA A 474 -9.51 -2.30 -6.15
CA ALA A 474 -9.99 -1.29 -5.20
C ALA A 474 -9.04 -1.14 -4.01
N VAL A 475 -8.20 -0.09 -4.05
CA VAL A 475 -7.20 0.19 -3.01
C VAL A 475 -7.50 1.51 -2.30
N GLY A 476 -7.69 1.45 -0.98
CA GLY A 476 -7.96 2.61 -0.12
C GLY A 476 -8.79 2.24 1.12
N LEU A 477 -8.73 3.06 2.17
CA LEU A 477 -9.35 2.77 3.47
C LEU A 477 -10.85 2.41 3.35
N TRP A 478 -11.66 3.32 2.82
CA TRP A 478 -13.10 3.07 2.64
C TRP A 478 -13.38 1.86 1.74
N LYS A 479 -12.59 1.67 0.67
CA LYS A 479 -12.73 0.53 -0.25
C LYS A 479 -12.54 -0.81 0.47
N PHE A 480 -11.51 -0.91 1.33
CA PHE A 480 -11.32 -2.09 2.17
C PHE A 480 -12.49 -2.31 3.12
N MET A 481 -13.04 -1.25 3.73
CA MET A 481 -14.21 -1.36 4.62
C MET A 481 -15.45 -1.85 3.86
N SER A 482 -15.82 -1.24 2.73
CA SER A 482 -16.97 -1.64 1.91
C SER A 482 -16.86 -3.08 1.40
N TYR A 483 -15.66 -3.51 1.00
CA TYR A 483 -15.39 -4.89 0.61
C TYR A 483 -15.66 -5.86 1.77
N LEU A 484 -15.07 -5.59 2.94
CA LEU A 484 -15.15 -6.45 4.12
C LEU A 484 -16.57 -6.54 4.70
N GLN A 485 -17.31 -5.42 4.75
CA GLN A 485 -18.73 -5.40 5.11
C GLN A 485 -19.56 -6.36 4.25
N ARG A 486 -19.18 -6.56 2.98
CA ARG A 486 -19.85 -7.46 2.03
C ARG A 486 -19.39 -8.92 2.17
N VAL A 487 -18.09 -9.18 2.32
CA VAL A 487 -17.55 -10.55 2.26
C VAL A 487 -17.40 -11.26 3.61
N VAL A 488 -17.09 -10.54 4.70
CA VAL A 488 -16.96 -11.15 6.05
C VAL A 488 -18.22 -11.87 6.53
N PRO A 489 -19.46 -11.40 6.26
CA PRO A 489 -20.68 -12.17 6.54
C PRO A 489 -20.69 -13.58 5.91
N CYS A 490 -20.06 -13.75 4.75
CA CYS A 490 -19.95 -15.04 4.05
C CYS A 490 -18.80 -15.88 4.60
N TRP A 491 -17.68 -15.28 4.99
CA TRP A 491 -16.56 -15.97 5.64
C TRP A 491 -17.02 -16.66 6.94
N VAL A 492 -17.76 -15.91 7.77
CA VAL A 492 -18.27 -16.39 9.07
C VAL A 492 -19.37 -17.45 8.91
N LYS A 493 -20.19 -17.39 7.86
CA LYS A 493 -21.20 -18.42 7.56
C LYS A 493 -20.61 -19.73 7.05
N ALA A 494 -19.52 -19.67 6.28
CA ALA A 494 -18.87 -20.84 5.68
C ALA A 494 -18.25 -21.82 6.70
N LYS A 495 -18.20 -21.44 7.98
CA LYS A 495 -17.72 -22.21 9.13
C LYS A 495 -18.76 -23.17 9.74
N ARG A 496 -19.97 -23.27 9.17
CA ARG A 496 -21.11 -24.06 9.69
C ARG A 496 -21.48 -25.28 8.84
N ILE A 497 -20.55 -25.81 8.05
CA ILE A 497 -20.73 -26.97 7.16
C ILE A 497 -19.52 -27.89 7.35
#